data_AF-A0AAD6SQJ7-F1
#
_entry.id   AF-A0AAD6SQJ7-F1
#
_cell.length_a   1.000
_cell.length_b   1.000
_cell.length_c   1.000
_cell.angle_alpha   90.00
_cell.angle_beta   90.00
_cell.angle_gamma   90.00
#
_symmetry.space_group_name_H-M   'P 1'
#
loop_
_entity.id
_entity.type
_entity.pdbx_description
1 polymer ?
#
loop_
_entity_poly.entity_id
_entity_poly.type
_entity_poly.pdbx_seq_one_letter_code
_entity_poly.pdbx_strand_id
1 'polypeptide(L)'
;MDWTDEDPELDVILESVSLYWFTETIARSFYLYRTAPGQPSFVDDPAYYIQQPFGYSSFAKEITPMPQSWVSTTGSLVFYREHEKGGHFAAVDTGGKDPGT
;
A
#
# COMPACT_ATOMS: atom_id res chain seq x y z
N MET A 1 -16.01 3.57 -4.98
CA MET A 1 -14.87 4.31 -4.38
C MET A 1 -13.66 4.14 -5.29
N ASP A 2 -12.74 5.10 -5.32
CA ASP A 2 -11.66 5.12 -6.33
C ASP A 2 -10.43 4.24 -5.96
N TRP A 3 -10.29 3.82 -4.70
CA TRP A 3 -9.06 3.15 -4.19
C TRP A 3 -9.26 1.69 -3.72
N THR A 4 -10.50 1.20 -3.69
CA THR A 4 -10.83 -0.19 -3.30
C THR A 4 -11.21 -1.01 -4.53
N ASP A 5 -11.12 -2.34 -4.42
CA ASP A 5 -11.63 -3.23 -5.48
C ASP A 5 -13.17 -3.35 -5.44
N GLU A 6 -13.72 -3.52 -4.24
CA GLU A 6 -15.16 -3.48 -3.96
C GLU A 6 -15.47 -2.31 -3.02
N ASP A 7 -16.70 -1.77 -3.07
CA ASP A 7 -17.08 -0.70 -2.15
C ASP A 7 -17.16 -1.26 -0.72
N PRO A 8 -16.44 -0.67 0.26
CA PRO A 8 -16.51 -1.13 1.64
C PRO A 8 -17.88 -0.79 2.24
N GLU A 9 -18.35 -1.64 3.14
CA GLU A 9 -19.54 -1.37 3.94
C GLU A 9 -19.42 -0.01 4.66
N LEU A 10 -20.52 0.74 4.72
CA LEU A 10 -20.52 2.09 5.29
C LEU A 10 -20.00 2.10 6.74
N ASP A 11 -20.32 1.06 7.51
CA ASP A 11 -19.88 0.92 8.90
C ASP A 11 -18.34 0.88 9.00
N VAL A 12 -17.65 0.22 8.07
CA VAL A 12 -16.17 0.17 8.03
C VAL A 12 -15.59 1.57 7.83
N ILE A 13 -16.22 2.38 6.96
CA ILE A 13 -15.82 3.77 6.73
C ILE A 13 -16.05 4.60 8.00
N LEU A 14 -17.25 4.50 8.58
CA LEU A 14 -17.63 5.29 9.76
C LEU A 14 -16.81 4.94 11.00
N GLU A 15 -16.45 3.67 11.20
CA GLU A 15 -15.56 3.23 12.26
C GLU A 15 -14.19 3.90 12.14
N SER A 16 -13.58 3.87 10.95
CA SER A 16 -12.28 4.50 10.69
C SER A 16 -12.33 6.02 10.88
N VAL A 17 -13.36 6.68 10.34
CA VAL A 17 -13.53 8.14 10.48
C VAL A 17 -13.77 8.53 11.94
N SER A 18 -14.59 7.77 12.68
CA SER A 18 -14.85 8.01 14.10
C SER A 18 -13.58 7.85 14.93
N LEU A 19 -12.76 6.84 14.66
CA LEU A 19 -11.45 6.68 15.30
C LEU A 19 -10.57 7.90 15.04
N TYR A 20 -10.42 8.31 13.78
CA TYR A 20 -9.63 9.49 13.40
C TYR A 20 -10.11 10.77 14.07
N TRP A 21 -11.43 10.93 14.21
CA TRP A 21 -12.04 12.07 14.86
C TRP A 21 -11.74 12.10 16.36
N PHE A 22 -12.07 11.03 17.09
CA PHE A 22 -11.91 10.98 18.54
C PHE A 22 -10.47 11.06 19.01
N THR A 23 -9.52 10.67 18.17
CA THR A 23 -8.08 10.77 18.49
C THR A 23 -7.41 11.97 17.82
N GLU A 24 -8.14 12.88 17.17
CA GLU A 24 -7.55 14.03 16.45
C GLU A 24 -6.40 13.62 15.51
N THR A 25 -6.56 12.49 14.80
CA THR A 25 -5.49 11.90 14.00
C THR A 25 -5.22 12.68 12.73
N ILE A 26 -6.26 13.25 12.12
CA ILE A 26 -6.18 13.82 10.77
C ILE A 26 -5.03 14.83 10.66
N ALA A 27 -4.97 15.86 11.52
CA ALA A 27 -3.93 16.89 11.44
C ALA A 27 -2.52 16.34 11.70
N ARG A 28 -2.39 15.23 12.44
CA ARG A 28 -1.11 14.64 12.85
C ARG A 28 -0.59 13.60 11.86
N SER A 29 -1.45 12.99 11.04
CA SER A 29 -1.07 11.95 10.07
C SER A 29 -0.49 12.49 8.76
N PHE A 30 -0.72 13.76 8.42
CA PHE A 30 -0.30 14.33 7.13
C PHE A 30 1.19 14.72 7.02
N TYR A 31 1.97 14.64 8.10
CA TYR A 31 3.37 15.08 8.09
C TYR A 31 4.22 14.46 6.97
N LEU A 32 3.95 13.19 6.60
CA LEU A 32 4.69 12.48 5.55
C LEU A 32 4.48 13.08 4.15
N TYR A 33 3.38 13.80 3.91
CA TYR A 33 3.08 14.44 2.63
C TYR A 33 3.85 15.75 2.40
N ARG A 34 4.70 16.16 3.35
CA ARG A 34 5.52 17.38 3.22
C ARG A 34 6.65 17.25 2.19
N THR A 35 6.86 16.07 1.61
CA THR A 35 7.90 15.85 0.60
C THR A 35 7.65 16.76 -0.61
N ALA A 36 8.66 17.53 -0.98
CA ALA A 36 8.54 18.50 -2.05
C ALA A 36 8.37 17.79 -3.42
N PRO A 37 7.58 18.37 -4.34
CA PRO A 37 7.54 17.90 -5.73
C PRO A 37 8.95 17.83 -6.32
N GLY A 38 9.34 16.69 -6.89
CA GLY A 38 10.65 16.48 -7.51
C GLY A 38 11.76 15.96 -6.57
N GLN A 39 11.46 15.65 -5.31
CA GLN A 39 12.37 14.86 -4.47
C GLN A 39 12.48 13.42 -5.02
N PRO A 40 13.67 12.78 -4.99
CA PRO A 40 13.83 11.39 -5.40
C PRO A 40 12.86 10.50 -4.63
N SER A 41 12.16 9.61 -5.33
CA SER A 41 11.43 8.54 -4.68
C SER A 41 12.41 7.73 -3.85
N PHE A 42 12.11 7.49 -2.57
CA PHE A 42 12.91 6.57 -1.73
C PHE A 42 13.00 5.17 -2.37
N VAL A 43 12.02 4.81 -3.20
CA VAL A 43 11.92 3.49 -3.82
C VAL A 43 13.00 3.27 -4.88
N ASP A 44 13.44 4.32 -5.58
CA ASP A 44 14.39 4.24 -6.70
C ASP A 44 15.81 4.69 -6.31
N ASP A 45 16.00 5.17 -5.08
CA ASP A 45 17.30 5.60 -4.57
C ASP A 45 18.11 4.38 -4.10
N PRO A 46 19.29 4.10 -4.70
CA PRO A 46 20.14 2.96 -4.32
C PRO A 46 20.54 2.94 -2.85
N ALA A 47 20.52 4.09 -2.16
CA ALA A 47 20.79 4.17 -0.72
C ALA A 47 19.77 3.39 0.12
N TYR A 48 18.58 3.12 -0.42
CA TYR A 48 17.48 2.42 0.26
C TYR A 48 17.24 1.01 -0.29
N TYR A 49 18.17 0.47 -1.10
CA TYR A 49 18.05 -0.89 -1.63
C TYR A 49 17.94 -1.92 -0.49
N ILE A 50 16.89 -2.75 -0.53
CA ILE A 50 16.63 -3.75 0.52
C ILE A 50 17.56 -4.95 0.35
N GLN A 51 18.60 -5.04 1.18
CA GLN A 51 19.58 -6.13 1.10
C GLN A 51 19.05 -7.48 1.62
N GLN A 52 18.04 -7.43 2.49
CA GLN A 52 17.48 -8.61 3.16
C GLN A 52 16.43 -9.28 2.25
N PRO A 53 16.07 -10.56 2.48
CA PRO A 53 15.01 -11.21 1.73
C PRO A 53 13.72 -10.37 1.74
N PHE A 54 13.28 -9.96 0.55
CA PHE A 54 12.15 -9.06 0.34
C PHE A 54 11.05 -9.77 -0.45
N GLY A 55 9.79 -9.56 -0.05
CA GLY A 55 8.60 -10.06 -0.74
C GLY A 55 7.64 -8.93 -1.10
N TYR A 56 6.95 -9.06 -2.24
CA TYR A 56 5.98 -8.08 -2.71
C TYR A 56 4.71 -8.75 -3.28
N SER A 57 3.54 -8.31 -2.80
CA SER A 57 2.23 -8.69 -3.35
C SER A 57 1.63 -7.51 -4.11
N SER A 58 1.37 -7.71 -5.40
CA SER A 58 0.85 -6.70 -6.33
C SER A 58 -0.66 -6.92 -6.54
N PHE A 59 -1.48 -5.93 -6.19
CA PHE A 59 -2.93 -6.01 -6.28
C PHE A 59 -3.47 -5.19 -7.46
N ALA A 60 -4.43 -5.75 -8.21
CA ALA A 60 -4.88 -5.20 -9.48
C ALA A 60 -5.44 -3.75 -9.39
N LYS A 61 -6.00 -3.36 -8.25
CA LYS A 61 -6.59 -2.03 -8.02
C LYS A 61 -5.76 -1.13 -7.10
N GLU A 62 -4.49 -1.45 -6.89
CA GLU A 62 -3.55 -0.54 -6.23
C GLU A 62 -3.44 0.79 -7.02
N ILE A 63 -3.18 1.90 -6.34
CA ILE A 63 -3.05 3.25 -6.92
C ILE A 63 -1.89 3.29 -7.92
N THR A 64 -0.79 2.62 -7.57
CA THR A 64 0.42 2.50 -8.38
C THR A 64 0.85 1.04 -8.47
N PRO A 65 0.24 0.23 -9.36
CA PRO A 65 0.63 -1.17 -9.52
C PRO A 65 2.04 -1.25 -10.09
N MET A 66 2.93 -1.96 -9.40
CA MET A 66 4.35 -2.08 -9.80
C MET A 66 4.62 -3.45 -10.44
N PRO A 67 5.10 -3.50 -11.68
CA PRO A 67 5.47 -4.76 -12.32
C PRO A 67 6.69 -5.38 -11.63
N GLN A 68 6.78 -6.72 -11.63
CA GLN A 68 7.88 -7.44 -10.96
C GLN A 68 9.27 -6.93 -11.36
N SER A 69 9.45 -6.59 -12.64
CA SER A 69 10.72 -6.10 -13.17
C SER A 69 11.17 -4.79 -12.52
N TRP A 70 10.24 -3.92 -12.12
CA TRP A 70 10.55 -2.68 -11.40
C TRP A 70 10.78 -2.94 -9.92
N VAL A 71 9.94 -3.77 -9.29
CA VAL A 71 10.12 -4.13 -7.87
C VAL A 71 11.47 -4.82 -7.64
N SER A 72 11.94 -5.61 -8.61
CA SER A 72 13.24 -6.30 -8.51
C SER A 72 14.44 -5.35 -8.50
N THR A 73 14.29 -4.08 -8.91
CA THR A 73 15.40 -3.11 -8.88
C THR A 73 15.59 -2.46 -7.50
N THR A 74 14.66 -2.66 -6.57
CA THR A 74 14.61 -1.94 -5.28
C THR A 74 15.05 -2.80 -4.10
N GLY A 75 15.24 -4.10 -4.29
CA GLY A 75 15.68 -5.00 -3.23
C GLY A 75 15.96 -6.42 -3.68
N SER A 76 16.45 -7.24 -2.74
CA SER A 76 16.68 -8.68 -2.91
C SER A 76 15.34 -9.44 -2.90
N LEU A 77 14.60 -9.30 -3.99
CA LEU A 77 13.25 -9.85 -4.15
C LEU A 77 13.29 -11.37 -4.25
N VAL A 78 12.78 -12.06 -3.22
CA VAL A 78 12.69 -13.53 -3.16
C VAL A 78 11.26 -14.04 -3.32
N PHE A 79 10.27 -13.17 -3.19
CA PHE A 79 8.86 -13.49 -3.36
C PHE A 79 8.14 -12.39 -4.14
N TYR A 80 7.39 -12.77 -5.17
CA TYR A 80 6.51 -11.86 -5.89
C TYR A 80 5.22 -12.58 -6.24
N ARG A 81 4.09 -11.90 -6.05
CA ARG A 81 2.78 -12.43 -6.45
C ARG A 81 1.89 -11.32 -6.98
N GLU A 82 1.20 -11.61 -8.07
CA GLU A 82 0.13 -10.76 -8.61
C GLU A 82 -1.22 -11.35 -8.21
N HIS A 83 -2.14 -10.48 -7.82
CA HIS A 83 -3.49 -10.82 -7.42
C HIS A 83 -4.50 -10.17 -8.35
N GLU A 84 -5.43 -10.98 -8.87
CA GLU A 84 -6.50 -10.52 -9.77
C GLU A 84 -7.56 -9.66 -9.03
N LYS A 85 -7.58 -9.71 -7.70
CA LYS A 85 -8.54 -9.02 -6.82
C LYS A 85 -7.81 -8.29 -5.70
N GLY A 86 -8.45 -7.26 -5.15
CA GLY A 86 -7.93 -6.38 -4.11
C GLY A 86 -7.40 -5.05 -4.66
N GLY A 87 -7.55 -3.99 -3.85
CA GLY A 87 -7.07 -2.65 -4.15
C GLY A 87 -6.07 -2.13 -3.13
N HIS A 88 -6.06 -0.81 -2.93
CA HIS A 88 -5.11 -0.13 -2.05
C HIS A 88 -5.22 -0.61 -0.60
N PHE A 89 -6.43 -0.97 -0.17
CA PHE A 89 -6.69 -1.50 1.17
C PHE A 89 -6.69 -3.04 1.17
N ALA A 90 -5.67 -3.66 0.56
CA ALA A 90 -5.60 -5.11 0.33
C ALA A 90 -5.98 -5.97 1.53
N ALA A 91 -5.57 -5.61 2.75
CA ALA A 91 -5.92 -6.33 3.97
C ALA A 91 -7.43 -6.28 4.29
N VAL A 92 -8.09 -5.16 4.00
CA VAL A 92 -9.54 -5.00 4.16
C VAL A 92 -10.27 -5.71 3.02
N ASP A 93 -9.87 -5.47 1.78
CA ASP A 93 -10.52 -5.97 0.57
C ASP A 93 -10.48 -7.51 0.47
N THR A 94 -9.42 -8.13 1.00
CA THR A 94 -9.25 -9.60 0.98
C THR A 94 -9.61 -10.27 2.32
N GLY A 95 -10.14 -9.50 3.28
CA GLY A 95 -10.50 -10.01 4.61
C GLY A 95 -9.31 -10.57 5.40
N GLY A 96 -8.12 -10.00 5.20
CA GLY A 96 -6.84 -10.44 5.79
C GLY A 96 -6.36 -11.80 5.29
N LYS A 97 -7.03 -12.38 4.29
CA LYS A 97 -6.68 -13.66 3.69
C LYS A 97 -6.03 -13.38 2.35
N ASP A 98 -4.73 -13.15 2.35
CA ASP A 98 -3.94 -13.44 1.15
C ASP A 98 -3.83 -14.98 1.05
N PRO A 99 -4.44 -15.63 0.05
CA PRO A 99 -4.48 -17.09 -0.06
C PRO A 99 -3.13 -17.75 -0.36
N GLY A 100 -1.99 -17.07 -0.22
CA GLY A 100 -0.74 -17.80 -0.02
C GLY A 100 0.42 -16.95 0.45
N THR A 101 0.25 -16.42 1.66
CA THR A 101 1.32 -16.52 2.66
C THR A 101 1.58 -17.98 3.05
#